data_AF-A0A938YXU8-F1
#
_entry.id   AF-A0A938YXU8-F1
#
_cell.length_a   1.000
_cell.length_b   1.000
_cell.length_c   1.000
_cell.angle_alpha   90.00
_cell.angle_beta   90.00
_cell.angle_gamma   90.00
#
_symmetry.space_group_name_H-M   'P 1'
#
loop_
_entity.id
_entity.type
_entity.pdbx_description
1 polymer ?
#
loop_
_entity_poly.entity_id
_entity_poly.type
_entity_poly.pdbx_seq_one_letter_code
_entity_poly.pdbx_strand_id
1 'polypeptide(L)'
;MFQYSGRSLFSKVSEKTKVGFLAASLAAAFLFSNVFQQACLLAFLAGLLFAAGYRGFRGLFLGIVPFLLLADLGFFLFLQGMGIDLVQLTLVSNLRILNLFSATAFFTFSTDIFSIVKAMKRARMPESAYLPVYVLFRFLPELEKDLAEIILIQRIRGIGKSRPLTYLRSILVPMLYIAVQKGDEIAIAYYLRKKRKLA
;
A
#
# COMPACT_ATOMS: atom_id res chain seq x y z
N MET A 1 8.76 -7.51 5.92
CA MET A 1 8.34 -7.28 7.31
C MET A 1 7.69 -5.91 7.34
N PHE A 2 6.37 -5.84 7.40
CA PHE A 2 5.64 -4.58 7.25
C PHE A 2 6.16 -3.59 8.29
N GLN A 3 6.85 -2.54 7.84
CA GLN A 3 7.30 -1.47 8.72
C GLN A 3 6.04 -0.72 9.15
N TYR A 4 5.46 -1.10 10.28
CA TYR A 4 4.56 -0.23 11.02
C TYR A 4 5.38 1.00 11.38
N SER A 5 5.07 2.12 10.70
CA SER A 5 5.82 3.37 10.71
C SER A 5 6.14 3.81 12.15
N GLY A 6 7.30 3.38 12.62
CA GLY A 6 7.90 3.83 13.86
C GLY A 6 8.47 5.21 13.62
N ARG A 7 7.77 6.23 14.12
CA ARG A 7 8.24 7.62 14.31
C ARG A 7 8.83 8.30 13.07
N SER A 8 7.97 8.67 12.11
CA SER A 8 8.27 9.76 11.16
C SER A 8 7.81 11.10 11.77
N LEU A 9 8.63 12.16 11.63
CA LEU A 9 8.45 13.52 12.15
C LEU A 9 7.12 14.19 11.73
N PHE A 10 6.42 13.65 10.73
CA PHE A 10 5.13 14.12 10.25
C PHE A 10 3.92 13.47 10.93
N SER A 11 4.09 12.63 11.97
CA SER A 11 2.97 11.96 12.66
C SER A 11 1.97 12.91 13.31
N LYS A 12 2.33 14.19 13.51
CA LYS A 12 1.47 15.23 14.11
C LYS A 12 0.57 15.98 13.14
N VAL A 13 0.79 15.87 11.82
CA VAL A 13 -0.04 16.58 10.82
C VAL A 13 -1.36 15.83 10.63
N SER A 14 -2.47 16.58 10.65
CA SER A 14 -3.84 16.06 10.55
C SER A 14 -4.00 15.09 9.37
N GLU A 15 -4.58 13.93 9.64
CA GLU A 15 -4.79 12.84 8.67
C GLU A 15 -5.62 13.34 7.46
N LYS A 16 -6.56 14.28 7.70
CA LYS A 16 -7.37 14.90 6.65
C LYS A 16 -6.55 15.75 5.69
N THR A 17 -5.56 16.50 6.20
CA THR A 17 -4.71 17.34 5.35
C THR A 17 -3.75 16.51 4.51
N LYS A 18 -3.32 15.33 4.98
CA LYS A 18 -2.46 14.43 4.18
C LYS A 18 -3.23 13.73 3.07
N VAL A 19 -4.43 13.20 3.38
CA VAL A 19 -5.31 12.59 2.37
C VAL A 19 -5.79 13.64 1.37
N GLY A 20 -6.16 14.83 1.85
CA GLY A 20 -6.52 15.96 1.00
C GLY A 20 -5.36 16.43 0.11
N PHE A 21 -4.13 16.50 0.65
CA PHE A 21 -2.94 16.83 -0.13
C PHE A 21 -2.63 15.79 -1.20
N LEU A 22 -2.78 14.49 -0.89
CA LEU A 22 -2.66 13.44 -1.89
C LEU A 22 -3.75 13.54 -2.96
N ALA A 23 -5.01 13.68 -2.58
CA ALA A 23 -6.10 13.83 -3.55
C ALA A 23 -5.91 15.07 -4.44
N ALA A 24 -5.42 16.18 -3.87
CA ALA A 24 -5.09 17.40 -4.59
C ALA A 24 -3.89 17.21 -5.54
N SER A 25 -2.84 16.51 -5.12
CA SER A 25 -1.67 16.25 -5.98
C SER A 25 -2.00 15.27 -7.11
N LEU A 26 -2.86 14.27 -6.85
CA LEU A 26 -3.42 13.40 -7.88
C LEU A 26 -4.26 14.22 -8.88
N ALA A 27 -5.20 15.03 -8.40
CA ALA A 27 -6.04 15.86 -9.27
C ALA A 27 -5.20 16.84 -10.10
N ALA A 28 -4.19 17.46 -9.49
CA ALA A 28 -3.24 18.34 -10.17
C ALA A 28 -2.45 17.60 -11.26
N ALA A 29 -1.98 16.38 -10.99
CA ALA A 29 -1.27 15.56 -11.99
C ALA A 29 -2.15 15.21 -13.21
N PHE A 30 -3.48 15.10 -13.04
CA PHE A 30 -4.42 14.88 -14.13
C PHE A 30 -4.79 16.15 -14.89
N LEU A 31 -4.97 17.27 -14.18
CA LEU A 31 -5.37 18.55 -14.78
C LEU A 31 -4.25 19.21 -15.59
N PHE A 32 -2.99 19.01 -15.23
CA PHE A 32 -1.88 19.58 -15.98
C PHE A 32 -1.51 18.70 -17.18
N SER A 33 -1.68 19.26 -18.37
CA SER A 33 -1.27 18.70 -19.66
C SER A 33 0.14 19.14 -20.09
N ASN A 34 0.65 20.25 -19.54
CA ASN A 34 1.95 20.81 -19.93
C ASN A 34 3.13 20.11 -19.24
N VAL A 35 4.16 19.75 -20.02
CA VAL A 35 5.40 19.11 -19.53
C VAL A 35 6.06 19.91 -18.41
N PHE A 36 6.12 21.24 -18.54
CA PHE A 36 6.75 22.12 -17.54
C PHE A 36 6.02 22.10 -16.19
N GLN A 37 4.68 22.07 -16.21
CA GLN A 37 3.87 22.02 -14.98
C GLN A 37 4.03 20.67 -14.27
N GLN A 38 4.11 19.58 -15.03
CA GLN A 38 4.36 18.24 -14.47
C GLN A 38 5.77 18.10 -13.90
N ALA A 39 6.79 18.70 -14.54
CA ALA A 39 8.15 18.71 -14.04
C ALA A 39 8.28 19.55 -12.75
N CYS A 40 7.58 20.69 -12.66
CA CYS A 40 7.54 21.52 -11.47
C CYS A 40 6.87 20.81 -10.29
N LEU A 41 5.73 20.15 -10.53
CA LEU A 41 5.08 19.30 -9.52
C LEU A 41 5.98 18.16 -9.05
N LEU A 42 6.70 17.54 -9.99
CA LEU A 42 7.61 16.45 -9.66
C LEU A 42 8.76 16.92 -8.78
N ALA A 43 9.37 18.05 -9.12
CA ALA A 43 10.42 18.66 -8.32
C ALA A 43 9.92 19.00 -6.90
N PHE A 44 8.70 19.54 -6.78
CA PHE A 44 8.08 19.84 -5.50
C PHE A 44 7.81 18.58 -4.65
N LEU A 45 7.24 17.53 -5.25
CA LEU A 45 6.98 16.25 -4.57
C LEU A 45 8.29 15.51 -4.21
N ALA A 46 9.30 15.56 -5.07
CA ALA A 46 10.62 15.02 -4.80
C ALA A 46 11.31 15.78 -3.65
N GLY A 47 11.19 17.10 -3.61
CA GLY A 47 11.66 17.93 -2.49
C GLY A 47 10.98 17.56 -1.16
N LEU A 48 9.66 17.32 -1.17
CA LEU A 48 8.92 16.82 0.00
C LEU A 48 9.36 15.41 0.43
N LEU A 49 9.62 14.51 -0.52
CA LEU A 49 10.15 13.17 -0.25
C LEU A 49 11.56 13.22 0.36
N PHE A 50 12.41 14.12 -0.14
CA PHE A 50 13.75 14.34 0.38
C PHE A 50 13.71 14.91 1.79
N ALA A 51 12.86 15.92 2.04
CA ALA A 51 12.62 16.49 3.36
C ALA A 51 12.00 15.48 4.34
N ALA A 52 11.18 14.53 3.84
CA ALA A 52 10.64 13.42 4.63
C ALA A 52 11.69 12.35 4.98
N GLY A 53 12.91 12.41 4.42
CA GLY A 53 14.00 11.51 4.77
C GLY A 53 13.87 10.10 4.15
N TYR A 54 13.17 9.95 3.03
CA TYR A 54 12.97 8.65 2.39
C TYR A 54 14.29 8.12 1.80
N ARG A 55 14.88 7.10 2.44
CA ARG A 55 16.14 6.46 2.01
C ARG A 55 15.97 5.28 1.04
N GLY A 56 14.73 4.91 0.70
CA GLY A 56 14.38 3.76 -0.13
C GLY A 56 14.38 4.01 -1.64
N PHE A 57 14.99 5.10 -2.14
CA PHE A 57 14.91 5.52 -3.54
C PHE A 57 15.27 4.41 -4.55
N ARG A 58 16.23 3.54 -4.22
CA ARG A 58 16.63 2.42 -5.10
C ARG A 58 15.52 1.39 -5.31
N GLY A 59 14.73 1.07 -4.29
CA GLY A 59 13.60 0.14 -4.41
C GLY A 59 12.45 0.74 -5.21
N LEU A 60 12.24 2.06 -5.08
CA LEU A 60 11.27 2.82 -5.85
C LEU A 60 11.59 2.78 -7.35
N PHE A 61 12.84 3.09 -7.70
CA PHE A 61 13.32 3.08 -9.07
C PHE A 61 13.30 1.68 -9.70
N LEU A 62 13.67 0.64 -8.95
CA LEU A 62 13.70 -0.73 -9.46
C LEU A 62 12.29 -1.25 -9.85
N GLY A 63 11.24 -0.80 -9.16
CA GLY A 63 9.87 -1.16 -9.49
C GLY A 63 9.25 -0.32 -10.60
N ILE A 64 9.56 0.99 -10.66
CA ILE A 64 8.89 1.90 -11.59
C ILE A 64 9.44 1.83 -13.02
N VAL A 65 10.76 1.64 -13.17
CA VAL A 65 11.43 1.60 -14.48
C VAL A 65 10.86 0.50 -15.40
N PRO A 66 10.71 -0.77 -14.98
CA PRO A 66 10.12 -1.79 -15.85
C PRO A 66 8.66 -1.50 -16.19
N PHE A 67 7.90 -0.87 -15.29
CA PHE A 67 6.51 -0.49 -15.55
C PHE A 67 6.40 0.61 -16.62
N LEU A 68 7.28 1.62 -16.56
CA LEU A 68 7.34 2.69 -17.56
C LEU A 68 7.74 2.14 -18.94
N LEU A 69 8.75 1.28 -19.00
CA LEU A 69 9.19 0.67 -20.26
C LEU A 69 8.09 -0.17 -20.91
N LEU A 70 7.31 -0.93 -20.12
CA LEU A 70 6.16 -1.67 -20.62
C LEU A 70 5.04 -0.75 -21.12
N ALA A 71 4.79 0.36 -20.41
CA ALA A 71 3.81 1.36 -20.83
C ALA A 71 4.23 2.00 -22.16
N ASP A 72 5.48 2.46 -22.28
CA ASP A 72 6.03 3.06 -23.49
C ASP A 72 5.96 2.10 -24.69
N LEU A 73 6.28 0.83 -24.49
CA LEU A 73 6.15 -0.21 -25.53
C LEU A 73 4.69 -0.37 -25.98
N GLY A 74 3.74 -0.37 -25.04
CA GLY A 74 2.31 -0.42 -25.35
C GLY A 74 1.83 0.79 -26.15
N PHE A 75 2.25 2.01 -25.75
CA PHE A 75 1.94 3.24 -26.48
C PHE A 75 2.53 3.23 -27.90
N PHE A 76 3.78 2.77 -28.05
CA PHE A 76 4.44 2.66 -29.35
C PHE A 76 3.70 1.68 -30.27
N LEU A 77 3.36 0.48 -29.80
CA LEU A 77 2.66 -0.52 -30.60
C LEU A 77 1.24 -0.09 -31.02
N PHE A 78 0.52 0.64 -30.16
CA PHE A 78 -0.87 1.00 -30.41
C PHE A 78 -1.04 2.25 -31.28
N LEU A 79 -0.14 3.24 -31.13
CA LEU A 79 -0.30 4.57 -31.75
C LEU A 79 0.61 4.81 -32.95
N GLN A 80 1.44 3.84 -33.33
CA GLN A 80 2.37 3.92 -34.47
C GLN A 80 1.72 4.27 -35.83
N GLY A 81 0.38 4.22 -35.95
CA GLY A 81 -0.37 4.57 -37.14
C GLY A 81 -1.23 5.85 -37.06
N MET A 82 -1.25 6.57 -35.93
CA MET A 82 -2.21 7.67 -35.70
C MET A 82 -1.67 9.08 -36.02
N GLY A 83 -0.42 9.23 -36.45
CA GLY A 83 0.16 10.53 -36.82
C GLY A 83 0.28 11.54 -35.67
N ILE A 84 0.15 11.08 -34.42
CA ILE A 84 0.31 11.87 -33.19
C ILE A 84 1.79 11.97 -32.84
N ASP A 85 2.22 13.08 -32.25
CA ASP A 85 3.57 13.23 -31.69
C ASP A 85 3.76 12.29 -30.48
N LEU A 86 4.24 11.07 -30.77
CA LEU A 86 4.45 10.00 -29.80
C LEU A 86 5.45 10.40 -28.71
N VAL A 87 6.41 11.26 -29.03
CA VAL A 87 7.48 11.67 -28.11
C VAL A 87 6.91 12.55 -27.00
N GLN A 88 6.06 13.52 -27.35
CA GLN A 88 5.42 14.37 -26.35
C GLN A 88 4.44 13.59 -25.48
N LEU A 89 3.65 12.69 -26.07
CA LEU A 89 2.64 11.92 -25.33
C LEU A 89 3.29 10.95 -24.33
N THR A 90 4.32 10.21 -24.75
CA THR A 90 5.07 9.29 -23.88
C THR A 90 5.78 10.05 -22.76
N LEU A 91 6.38 11.20 -23.06
CA LEU A 91 7.04 12.03 -22.05
C LEU A 91 6.06 12.55 -20.98
N VAL A 92 4.90 13.07 -21.38
CA VAL A 92 3.84 13.53 -20.46
C VAL A 92 3.28 12.37 -19.64
N SER A 93 3.06 11.20 -20.26
CA SER A 93 2.57 10.01 -19.57
C SER A 93 3.57 9.52 -18.51
N ASN A 94 4.85 9.44 -18.86
CA ASN A 94 5.90 9.01 -17.97
C ASN A 94 6.07 9.96 -16.77
N LEU A 95 6.06 11.28 -17.01
CA LEU A 95 6.10 12.26 -15.94
C LEU A 95 4.87 12.18 -15.03
N ARG A 96 3.69 11.91 -15.58
CA ARG A 96 2.47 11.72 -14.79
C ARG A 96 2.58 10.49 -13.90
N ILE A 97 3.03 9.35 -14.42
CA ILE A 97 3.24 8.12 -13.64
C ILE A 97 4.27 8.36 -12.52
N LEU A 98 5.36 9.06 -12.82
CA LEU A 98 6.41 9.40 -11.85
C LEU A 98 5.89 10.29 -10.71
N ASN A 99 5.03 11.26 -11.02
CA ASN A 99 4.35 12.11 -10.05
C ASN A 99 3.40 11.31 -9.15
N LEU A 100 2.57 10.45 -9.75
CA LEU A 100 1.64 9.58 -9.02
C LEU A 100 2.38 8.68 -8.03
N PHE A 101 3.50 8.10 -8.48
CA PHE A 101 4.30 7.21 -7.65
C PHE A 101 4.98 7.95 -6.51
N SER A 102 5.52 9.14 -6.77
CA SER A 102 6.12 10.02 -5.75
C SER A 102 5.11 10.45 -4.69
N ALA A 103 3.91 10.88 -5.11
CA ALA A 103 2.84 11.26 -4.19
C ALA A 103 2.38 10.09 -3.31
N THR A 104 2.25 8.90 -3.92
CA THR A 104 1.84 7.68 -3.21
C THR A 104 2.91 7.20 -2.23
N ALA A 105 4.18 7.27 -2.62
CA ALA A 105 5.31 6.94 -1.75
C ALA A 105 5.38 7.88 -0.53
N PHE A 106 5.21 9.20 -0.74
CA PHE A 106 5.15 10.18 0.33
C PHE A 106 4.00 9.88 1.31
N PHE A 107 2.82 9.55 0.79
CA PHE A 107 1.67 9.21 1.63
C PHE A 107 1.87 7.93 2.43
N THR A 108 2.41 6.89 1.80
CA THR A 108 2.67 5.59 2.45
C THR A 108 3.70 5.72 3.56
N PHE A 109 4.73 6.54 3.37
CA PHE A 109 5.76 6.76 4.39
C PHE A 109 5.28 7.65 5.55
N SER A 110 4.44 8.65 5.26
CA SER A 110 4.00 9.65 6.22
C SER A 110 2.74 9.27 7.01
N THR A 111 2.03 8.22 6.60
CA THR A 111 0.72 7.86 7.16
C THR A 111 0.76 6.47 7.78
N ASP A 112 0.38 6.38 9.05
CA ASP A 112 0.16 5.10 9.72
C ASP A 112 -1.16 4.46 9.26
N ILE A 113 -1.18 3.13 9.19
CA ILE A 113 -2.34 2.35 8.75
C ILE A 113 -3.53 2.59 9.71
N PHE A 114 -3.28 2.68 11.02
CA PHE A 114 -4.34 2.94 12.00
C PHE A 114 -4.90 4.37 11.90
N SER A 115 -4.10 5.32 11.41
CA SER A 115 -4.57 6.68 11.09
C SER A 115 -5.58 6.68 9.95
N ILE A 116 -5.42 5.81 8.95
CA ILE A 116 -6.40 5.65 7.86
C ILE A 116 -7.71 5.11 8.41
N VAL A 117 -7.65 4.08 9.25
CA VAL A 117 -8.86 3.49 9.87
C VAL A 117 -9.59 4.50 10.77
N LYS A 118 -8.83 5.35 11.49
CA LYS A 118 -9.40 6.44 12.28
C LYS A 118 -10.06 7.52 11.41
N ALA A 119 -9.48 7.81 10.24
CA ALA A 119 -10.09 8.68 9.24
C ALA A 119 -11.41 8.09 8.71
N MET A 120 -11.47 6.78 8.42
CA MET A 120 -12.71 6.09 8.02
C MET A 120 -13.80 6.21 9.09
N LYS A 121 -13.45 6.00 10.36
CA LYS A 121 -14.38 6.17 11.49
C LYS A 121 -14.91 7.61 11.58
N ARG A 122 -14.05 8.60 11.34
CA ARG A 122 -14.43 10.04 11.33
C ARG A 122 -15.26 10.42 10.10
N ALA A 123 -15.08 9.73 8.98
CA ALA A 123 -15.86 9.92 7.74
C ALA A 123 -17.29 9.34 7.83
N ARG A 124 -17.72 8.87 9.01
CA ARG A 124 -19.03 8.24 9.25
C ARG A 124 -19.29 7.02 8.35
N MET A 125 -18.25 6.23 8.04
CA MET A 125 -18.46 4.93 7.41
C MET A 125 -19.21 3.98 8.35
N PRO A 126 -20.06 3.09 7.81
CA PRO A 126 -20.84 2.15 8.63
C PRO A 126 -19.91 1.22 9.41
N GLU A 127 -20.34 0.85 10.62
CA GLU A 127 -19.55 -0.01 11.50
C GLU A 127 -19.22 -1.37 10.87
N SER A 128 -20.10 -1.87 10.02
CA SER A 128 -19.91 -3.11 9.26
C SER A 128 -18.70 -3.08 8.33
N ALA A 129 -18.26 -1.91 7.87
CA ALA A 129 -17.14 -1.77 6.94
C ALA A 129 -15.82 -1.45 7.64
N TYR A 130 -15.82 -0.48 8.57
CA TYR A 130 -14.55 -0.06 9.21
C TYR A 130 -14.06 -1.07 10.26
N LEU A 131 -14.97 -1.77 10.94
CA LEU A 131 -14.61 -2.65 12.05
C LEU A 131 -13.81 -3.88 11.59
N PRO A 132 -14.21 -4.62 10.53
CA PRO A 132 -13.41 -5.73 10.01
C PRO A 132 -12.03 -5.27 9.56
N VAL A 133 -11.95 -4.12 8.88
CA VAL A 133 -10.68 -3.54 8.43
C VAL A 133 -9.75 -3.22 9.61
N TYR A 134 -10.28 -2.60 10.66
CA TYR A 134 -9.53 -2.32 11.89
C TYR A 134 -8.99 -3.60 12.54
N VAL A 135 -9.85 -4.61 12.65
CA VAL A 135 -9.54 -5.93 13.20
C VAL A 135 -8.42 -6.55 12.37
N LEU A 136 -8.57 -6.66 11.05
CA LEU A 136 -7.56 -7.23 10.15
C LEU A 136 -6.18 -6.58 10.33
N PHE A 137 -6.09 -5.25 10.33
CA PHE A 137 -4.82 -4.56 10.53
C PHE A 137 -4.22 -4.74 11.93
N ARG A 138 -5.06 -4.99 12.93
CA ARG A 138 -4.59 -5.32 14.28
C ARG A 138 -4.08 -6.76 14.39
N PHE A 139 -4.66 -7.71 13.65
CA PHE A 139 -4.27 -9.12 13.66
C PHE A 139 -3.15 -9.45 12.68
N LEU A 140 -2.95 -8.64 11.64
CA LEU A 140 -1.87 -8.78 10.66
C LEU A 140 -0.46 -8.96 11.28
N PRO A 141 -0.03 -8.16 12.28
CA PRO A 141 1.26 -8.36 12.95
C PRO A 141 1.37 -9.70 13.67
N GLU A 142 0.25 -10.22 14.16
CA GLU A 142 0.21 -11.50 14.88
C GLU A 142 0.28 -12.67 13.89
N LEU A 143 -0.47 -12.59 12.78
CA LEU A 143 -0.40 -13.56 11.69
C LEU A 143 1.01 -13.63 11.07
N GLU A 144 1.74 -12.51 11.00
CA GLU A 144 3.13 -12.52 10.54
C GLU A 144 4.05 -13.33 11.47
N LYS A 145 3.82 -13.27 12.79
CA LYS A 145 4.58 -14.09 13.75
C LYS A 145 4.22 -15.56 13.61
N ASP A 146 2.93 -15.88 13.51
CA ASP A 146 2.45 -17.24 13.31
C ASP A 146 3.04 -17.84 12.01
N LEU A 147 3.06 -17.06 10.92
CA LEU A 147 3.69 -17.42 9.65
C LEU A 147 5.18 -17.76 9.82
N ALA A 148 5.91 -16.88 10.51
CA ALA A 148 7.34 -17.08 10.73
C ALA A 148 7.62 -18.34 11.55
N GLU A 149 6.80 -18.61 12.56
CA GLU A 149 6.88 -19.81 13.39
C GLU A 149 6.60 -21.08 12.59
N ILE A 150 5.53 -21.09 11.78
CA ILE A 150 5.21 -22.23 10.92
C ILE A 150 6.32 -22.50 9.91
N ILE A 151 6.86 -21.45 9.28
CA ILE A 151 7.99 -21.59 8.35
C ILE A 151 9.20 -22.22 9.07
N LEU A 152 9.48 -21.79 10.30
CA LEU A 152 10.56 -22.34 11.12
C LEU A 152 10.33 -23.82 11.46
N ILE A 153 9.11 -24.18 11.87
CA ILE A 153 8.74 -25.58 12.14
C ILE A 153 8.87 -26.46 10.90
N GLN A 154 8.39 -26.00 9.74
CA GLN A 154 8.53 -26.76 8.48
C GLN A 154 9.99 -26.89 8.05
N ARG A 155 10.83 -25.90 8.36
CA ARG A 155 12.28 -25.97 8.14
C ARG A 155 12.94 -27.04 9.03
N ILE A 156 12.55 -27.14 10.31
CA ILE A 156 13.04 -28.19 11.22
C ILE A 156 12.62 -29.58 10.73
N ARG A 157 11.41 -29.71 10.16
CA ARG A 157 10.90 -30.97 9.58
C ARG A 157 11.61 -31.40 8.29
N GLY A 158 12.58 -30.62 7.80
CA GLY A 158 13.32 -30.95 6.58
C GLY A 158 12.49 -30.82 5.30
N ILE A 159 11.33 -30.17 5.33
CA ILE A 159 10.55 -29.92 4.13
C ILE A 159 11.27 -28.84 3.30
N GLY A 160 12.03 -29.30 2.31
CA GLY A 160 12.81 -28.44 1.41
C GLY A 160 11.94 -27.68 0.40
N LYS A 161 12.50 -26.60 -0.15
CA LYS A 161 11.90 -25.81 -1.25
C LYS A 161 11.87 -26.54 -2.59
N SER A 162 12.31 -27.79 -2.65
CA SER A 162 12.45 -28.59 -3.87
C SER A 162 11.13 -28.79 -4.62
N ARG A 163 10.00 -28.78 -3.91
CA ARG A 163 8.65 -28.84 -4.48
C ARG A 163 7.83 -27.64 -4.00
N PRO A 164 7.72 -26.55 -4.78
CA PRO A 164 7.11 -25.31 -4.32
C PRO A 164 5.64 -25.48 -3.93
N LEU A 165 4.89 -26.33 -4.64
CA LEU A 165 3.48 -26.65 -4.33
C LEU A 165 3.32 -27.36 -2.98
N THR A 166 4.15 -28.37 -2.71
CA THR A 166 4.11 -29.13 -1.45
C THR A 166 4.54 -28.26 -0.27
N TYR A 167 5.57 -27.42 -0.47
CA TYR A 167 6.02 -26.45 0.52
C TYR A 167 4.97 -25.38 0.81
N LEU A 168 4.29 -24.87 -0.21
CA LEU A 168 3.23 -23.88 -0.02
C LEU A 168 2.03 -24.50 0.73
N ARG A 169 1.63 -25.73 0.37
CA ARG A 169 0.55 -26.43 1.06
C ARG A 169 0.86 -26.69 2.53
N SER A 170 2.11 -27.03 2.86
CA SER A 170 2.52 -27.29 4.25
C SER A 170 2.49 -26.03 5.12
N ILE A 171 2.59 -24.84 4.53
CA ILE A 171 2.48 -23.56 5.24
C ILE A 171 1.04 -23.05 5.25
N LEU A 172 0.34 -23.07 4.10
CA LEU A 172 -0.98 -22.48 3.95
C LEU A 172 -2.05 -23.22 4.77
N VAL A 173 -2.03 -24.55 4.82
CA VAL A 173 -3.07 -25.32 5.52
C VAL A 173 -3.08 -25.00 7.03
N PRO A 174 -1.95 -25.08 7.77
CA PRO A 174 -1.90 -24.68 9.18
C PRO A 174 -2.26 -23.20 9.39
N MET A 175 -1.81 -22.33 8.50
CA MET A 175 -2.11 -20.89 8.58
C MET A 175 -3.60 -20.59 8.48
N LEU A 176 -4.29 -21.24 7.53
CA LEU A 176 -5.73 -21.08 7.37
C LEU A 176 -6.48 -21.58 8.61
N TYR A 177 -6.06 -22.72 9.16
CA TYR A 177 -6.65 -23.25 10.39
C TYR A 177 -6.54 -22.26 11.56
N ILE A 178 -5.34 -21.71 11.79
CA ILE A 178 -5.11 -20.72 12.86
C ILE A 178 -5.91 -19.44 12.61
N ALA A 179 -5.97 -18.96 11.36
CA ALA A 179 -6.73 -17.76 11.02
C ALA A 179 -8.24 -17.92 11.27
N VAL A 180 -8.81 -19.09 10.91
CA VAL A 180 -10.23 -19.40 11.17
C VAL A 180 -10.48 -19.49 12.66
N GLN A 181 -9.65 -20.24 13.39
CA GLN A 181 -9.80 -20.41 14.84
C GLN A 181 -9.74 -19.05 15.57
N LYS A 182 -8.76 -18.19 15.24
CA LYS A 182 -8.69 -16.83 15.80
C LYS A 182 -9.92 -16.00 15.45
N GLY A 183 -10.44 -16.13 14.23
CA GLY A 183 -11.68 -15.49 13.79
C GLY A 183 -12.87 -15.89 14.65
N ASP A 184 -13.05 -17.18 14.91
CA ASP A 184 -14.12 -17.71 15.76
C ASP A 184 -14.00 -17.23 17.20
N GLU A 185 -12.79 -17.25 17.78
CA GLU A 185 -12.52 -16.74 19.12
C GLU A 185 -12.89 -15.24 19.25
N ILE A 186 -12.52 -14.42 18.26
CA ILE A 186 -12.88 -12.99 18.22
C ILE A 186 -14.38 -12.80 18.09
N ALA A 187 -15.05 -13.60 17.25
CA ALA A 187 -16.49 -13.53 17.04
C ALA A 187 -17.25 -13.86 18.34
N ILE A 188 -16.84 -14.93 19.04
CA ILE A 188 -17.40 -15.32 20.34
C ILE A 188 -17.16 -14.21 21.37
N ALA A 189 -15.94 -13.69 21.47
CA ALA A 189 -15.61 -12.61 22.40
C ALA A 189 -16.43 -11.34 22.14
N TYR A 190 -16.64 -10.98 20.87
CA TYR A 190 -17.47 -9.86 20.48
C TYR A 190 -18.95 -10.08 20.84
N TYR A 191 -19.48 -11.27 20.58
CA TYR A 191 -20.85 -11.65 20.92
C TYR A 191 -21.10 -11.58 22.43
N LEU A 192 -20.20 -12.16 23.23
CA LEU A 192 -20.28 -12.11 24.70
C LEU A 192 -20.23 -10.67 25.23
N ARG A 193 -19.36 -9.83 24.66
CA ARG A 193 -19.26 -8.41 25.03
C ARG A 193 -20.54 -7.64 24.70
N LYS A 194 -21.18 -7.94 23.56
CA LYS A 194 -22.45 -7.30 23.17
C LYS A 194 -23.58 -7.72 24.11
N LYS A 195 -23.67 -9.00 24.46
CA LYS A 195 -24.66 -9.52 25.42
C LYS A 195 -24.53 -8.85 26.79
N ARG A 196 -23.31 -8.65 27.30
CA ARG A 196 -23.06 -7.97 28.59
C ARG A 196 -23.46 -6.49 28.62
N LYS A 197 -23.59 -5.82 27.48
CA LYS A 197 -24.05 -4.43 27.42
C LYS A 197 -25.58 -4.28 27.38
N LEU A 198 -26.30 -5.39 27.17
CA LEU A 198 -27.75 -5.43 27.04
C LEU A 198 -28.44 -6.02 28.28
N ALA A 199 -27.66 -6.59 29.20
CA ALA A 199 -28.08 -7.07 30.52
C ALA A 199 -27.63 -6.06 31.57
#